data_AF-A0A399IHI4-F1
#
_entry.id   AF-A0A399IHI4-F1
#
_cell.length_a   1.000
_cell.length_b   1.000
_cell.length_c   1.000
_cell.angle_alpha   90.00
_cell.angle_beta   90.00
_cell.angle_gamma   90.00
#
_symmetry.space_group_name_H-M   'P 1'
#
loop_
_entity.id
_entity.type
_entity.pdbx_description
1 polymer ?
#
loop_
_entity_poly.entity_id
_entity_poly.type
_entity_poly.pdbx_seq_one_letter_code
_entity_poly.pdbx_strand_id
1 'polypeptide(L)'
;MMHAGFLMIVLAHLLSATGSYIQQLEVYEGALAQLPDGHAFGVASISVAGSPMGMPTGFSSELVTDLNNMASRTTISPNHPWFSGGYGVFIKQAEQYPMPRALLEVHREPGAGMALAGALLFTAGNILVVWQRAKSKESGIGVTT
;
A
#
# COMPACT_ATOMS: atom_id res chain seq x y z
N MET A 1 -2.97 -27.33 4.87
CA MET A 1 -2.57 -26.13 4.10
C MET A 1 -3.73 -25.16 3.89
N MET A 2 -4.85 -25.57 3.27
CA MET A 2 -6.02 -24.68 3.06
C MET A 2 -6.53 -24.05 4.38
N HIS A 3 -6.84 -24.85 5.40
CA HIS A 3 -7.33 -24.34 6.69
C HIS A 3 -6.33 -23.40 7.38
N ALA A 4 -5.03 -23.70 7.30
CA ALA A 4 -3.98 -22.84 7.86
C ALA A 4 -3.87 -21.50 7.10
N GLY A 5 -3.97 -21.53 5.77
CA GLY A 5 -4.02 -20.32 4.94
C GLY A 5 -5.23 -19.46 5.27
N PHE A 6 -6.42 -20.07 5.35
CA PHE A 6 -7.65 -19.39 5.77
C PHE A 6 -7.54 -18.77 7.16
N LEU A 7 -7.03 -19.53 8.14
CA LEU A 7 -6.87 -19.03 9.51
C LEU A 7 -5.91 -17.83 9.57
N MET A 8 -4.80 -17.86 8.82
CA MET A 8 -3.89 -16.72 8.73
C MET A 8 -4.55 -15.49 8.11
N ILE A 9 -5.39 -15.66 7.08
CA ILE A 9 -6.16 -14.55 6.51
C ILE A 9 -7.07 -13.94 7.58
N VAL A 10 -7.80 -14.77 8.33
CA VAL A 10 -8.70 -14.27 9.40
C VAL A 10 -7.92 -13.52 10.49
N LEU A 11 -6.80 -14.07 10.95
CA LEU A 11 -5.94 -13.42 11.93
C LEU A 11 -5.37 -12.10 11.41
N ALA A 12 -4.97 -12.05 10.14
CA ALA A 12 -4.50 -10.83 9.50
C ALA A 12 -5.58 -9.72 9.51
N HIS A 13 -6.85 -10.07 9.25
CA HIS A 13 -7.95 -9.12 9.31
C HIS A 13 -8.22 -8.63 10.74
N LEU A 14 -8.12 -9.50 11.75
CA LEU A 14 -8.24 -9.09 13.15
C LEU A 14 -7.11 -8.14 13.57
N LEU A 15 -5.89 -8.41 13.09
CA LEU A 15 -4.74 -7.54 13.33
C LEU A 15 -4.91 -6.18 12.65
N SER A 16 -5.34 -6.15 11.38
CA SER A 16 -5.69 -4.89 10.71
C SER A 16 -6.86 -4.17 11.38
N ALA A 17 -7.90 -4.87 11.83
CA ALA A 17 -9.04 -4.22 12.49
C ALA A 17 -8.67 -3.53 13.81
N THR A 18 -7.64 -4.02 14.50
CA THR A 18 -7.16 -3.45 15.78
C THR A 18 -6.04 -2.44 15.63
N GLY A 19 -5.25 -2.52 14.54
CA GLY A 19 -4.05 -1.73 14.36
C GLY A 19 -3.96 -0.95 13.05
N SER A 20 -5.01 -0.92 12.22
CA SER A 20 -5.03 -0.07 11.05
C SER A 20 -5.19 1.39 11.42
N TYR A 21 -4.63 2.25 10.57
CA TYR A 21 -4.69 3.69 10.78
C TYR A 21 -4.81 4.38 9.42
N ILE A 22 -5.73 5.34 9.32
CA ILE A 22 -5.88 6.21 8.15
C ILE A 22 -6.03 7.64 8.66
N GLN A 23 -5.21 8.55 8.14
CA GLN A 23 -5.34 9.97 8.37
C GLN A 23 -5.08 10.74 7.08
N GLN A 24 -5.91 11.73 6.81
CA GLN A 24 -5.71 12.65 5.70
C GLN A 24 -5.25 14.00 6.22
N LEU A 25 -4.27 14.59 5.54
CA LEU A 25 -3.57 15.81 5.93
C LEU A 25 -3.48 16.71 4.71
N GLU A 26 -4.03 17.91 4.78
CA GLU A 26 -3.72 18.96 3.80
C GLU A 26 -2.40 19.61 4.18
N VAL A 27 -1.47 19.68 3.23
CA VAL A 27 -0.13 20.22 3.43
C VAL A 27 0.22 21.23 2.34
N TYR A 28 1.13 22.13 2.68
CA TYR A 28 1.71 23.13 1.79
C TYR A 28 3.20 22.89 1.64
N GLU A 29 3.82 23.50 0.63
CA GLU A 29 5.29 23.50 0.52
C GLU A 29 5.92 24.14 1.77
N GLY A 30 6.99 23.51 2.28
CA GLY A 30 7.65 23.88 3.53
C GLY A 30 6.96 23.36 4.80
N ALA A 31 5.79 22.70 4.70
CA ALA A 31 5.13 22.14 5.87
C ALA A 31 5.93 21.00 6.51
N LEU A 32 5.84 20.90 7.84
CA LEU A 32 6.28 19.75 8.60
C LEU A 32 5.05 18.93 9.03
N ALA A 33 5.09 17.64 8.77
CA ALA A 33 4.08 16.68 9.20
C ALA A 33 4.73 15.61 10.08
N GLN A 34 3.91 14.95 10.89
CA GLN A 34 4.37 13.91 11.80
C GLN A 34 3.53 12.65 11.62
N LEU A 35 4.20 11.51 11.55
CA LEU A 35 3.59 10.19 11.59
C LEU A 35 3.13 9.88 13.02
N PRO A 36 2.13 9.00 13.20
CA PRO A 36 1.62 8.65 14.53
C PRO A 36 2.64 7.98 15.46
N ASP A 37 3.75 7.44 14.92
CA ASP A 37 4.88 6.89 15.70
C ASP A 37 5.89 7.96 16.16
N GLY A 38 5.64 9.23 15.81
CA GLY A 38 6.48 10.37 16.18
C GLY A 38 7.52 10.75 15.12
N HIS A 39 7.73 9.94 14.07
CA HIS A 39 8.64 10.29 12.99
C HIS A 39 8.12 11.48 12.19
N ALA A 40 8.91 12.55 12.07
CA ALA A 40 8.54 13.74 11.32
C ALA A 40 9.09 13.70 9.89
N PHE A 41 8.39 14.34 8.95
CA PHE A 41 8.83 14.54 7.59
C PHE A 41 8.43 15.93 7.10
N GLY A 42 9.22 16.50 6.19
CA GLY A 42 8.95 17.79 5.55
C GLY A 42 8.38 17.64 4.15
N VAL A 43 7.64 18.63 3.69
CA VAL A 43 7.15 18.74 2.31
C VAL A 43 8.01 19.75 1.57
N ALA A 44 8.94 19.29 0.73
CA ALA A 44 9.88 20.16 0.03
C ALA A 44 9.25 20.86 -1.18
N SER A 45 8.49 20.12 -1.98
CA SER A 45 7.83 20.65 -3.18
C SER A 45 6.56 19.87 -3.51
N ILE A 46 5.64 20.52 -4.21
CA ILE A 46 4.39 19.96 -4.72
C ILE A 46 4.31 20.31 -6.20
N SER A 47 4.13 19.30 -7.04
CA SER A 47 4.12 19.47 -8.49
C SER A 47 2.86 18.84 -9.10
N VAL A 48 2.19 19.59 -9.97
CA VAL A 48 1.07 19.10 -10.78
C VAL A 48 1.48 19.12 -12.25
N ALA A 49 1.48 17.95 -12.88
CA ALA A 49 1.66 17.84 -14.32
C ALA A 49 0.35 18.20 -15.04
N GLY A 50 0.42 19.04 -16.06
CA GLY A 50 -0.73 19.47 -16.86
C GLY A 50 -0.64 19.00 -18.30
N SER A 51 -1.78 18.79 -18.94
CA SER A 51 -1.89 18.65 -20.39
C SER A 51 -1.70 20.03 -21.08
N PRO A 52 -1.51 20.08 -22.41
CA PRO A 52 -1.48 21.34 -23.15
C PRO A 52 -2.74 22.20 -22.98
N MET A 53 -3.87 21.58 -22.61
CA MET A 53 -5.14 22.27 -22.32
C MET A 53 -5.28 22.69 -20.84
N GLY A 54 -4.24 22.52 -20.02
CA GLY A 54 -4.21 22.91 -18.62
C GLY A 54 -4.87 21.92 -17.65
N MET A 55 -5.28 20.74 -18.11
CA MET A 55 -5.91 19.72 -17.25
C MET A 55 -4.83 18.92 -16.51
N PRO A 56 -4.96 18.69 -15.18
CA PRO A 56 -4.04 17.85 -14.45
C PRO A 56 -3.98 16.43 -15.02
N THR A 57 -2.77 15.96 -15.35
CA THR A 57 -2.49 14.59 -15.84
C THR A 57 -1.73 13.75 -14.82
N GLY A 58 -1.17 14.38 -13.79
CA GLY A 58 -0.49 13.71 -12.69
C GLY A 58 -0.05 14.70 -11.62
N PHE A 59 0.41 14.17 -10.50
CA PHE A 59 0.96 14.97 -9.42
C PHE A 59 2.01 14.21 -8.64
N SER A 60 2.89 14.95 -7.98
CA SER A 60 3.93 14.41 -7.11
C SER A 60 4.27 15.40 -6.01
N SER A 61 4.95 14.91 -4.98
CA SER A 61 5.54 15.75 -3.95
C SER A 61 6.91 15.21 -3.56
N GLU A 62 7.87 16.09 -3.33
CA GLU A 62 9.13 15.71 -2.68
C GLU A 62 8.99 15.85 -1.17
N LEU A 63 9.31 14.77 -0.46
CA LEU A 63 9.37 14.74 0.99
C LEU A 63 10.82 14.78 1.47
N VAL A 64 11.08 15.52 2.54
CA VAL A 64 12.31 15.44 3.33
C VAL A 64 12.09 14.42 4.44
N THR A 65 12.73 13.26 4.34
CA THR A 65 12.50 12.12 5.25
C THR A 65 13.43 12.11 6.46
N ASP A 66 14.53 12.85 6.38
CA ASP A 66 15.44 13.12 7.50
C ASP A 66 15.62 14.63 7.63
N LEU A 67 15.06 15.21 8.69
CA LEU A 67 15.13 16.66 8.92
C LEU A 67 16.54 17.14 9.29
N ASN A 68 17.45 16.24 9.71
CA ASN A 68 18.86 16.58 9.94
C ASN A 68 19.67 16.56 8.63
N ASN A 69 19.14 15.94 7.57
CA ASN A 69 19.75 15.87 6.27
C ASN A 69 18.74 16.29 5.19
N MET A 70 18.59 17.59 4.98
CA MET A 70 17.63 18.14 4.00
C MET A 70 17.91 17.73 2.54
N ALA A 71 19.07 17.17 2.25
CA ALA A 71 19.38 16.58 0.95
C ALA A 71 18.76 15.18 0.77
N SER A 72 18.36 14.51 1.86
CA SER A 72 17.62 13.25 1.85
C SER A 72 16.17 13.49 1.44
N ARG A 73 15.93 13.44 0.13
CA ARG A 73 14.61 13.64 -0.47
C ARG A 73 14.09 12.36 -1.09
N THR A 74 12.79 12.14 -0.98
CA THR A 74 12.07 11.10 -1.72
C THR A 74 10.89 11.72 -2.43
N THR A 75 10.65 11.32 -3.68
CA THR A 75 9.46 11.75 -4.41
C THR A 75 8.35 10.73 -4.18
N ILE A 76 7.16 11.20 -3.84
CA ILE A 76 5.93 10.42 -3.85
C ILE A 76 5.04 10.84 -5.02
N SER A 77 4.31 9.89 -5.58
CA SER A 77 3.34 10.10 -6.66
C SER A 77 2.23 9.03 -6.55
N PRO A 78 1.14 9.13 -7.33
CA PRO A 78 0.13 8.07 -7.37
C PRO A 78 0.76 6.69 -7.56
N ASN A 79 0.42 5.74 -6.68
CA ASN A 79 0.98 4.38 -6.62
C ASN A 79 2.47 4.27 -6.26
N HIS A 80 3.15 5.37 -5.94
CA HIS A 80 4.52 5.40 -5.43
C HIS A 80 4.55 6.12 -4.07
N PRO A 81 4.02 5.49 -3.01
CA PRO A 81 4.08 6.04 -1.66
C PRO A 81 5.50 5.93 -1.08
N TRP A 82 5.75 6.72 -0.05
CA TRP A 82 6.91 6.55 0.82
C TRP A 82 6.51 5.75 2.07
N PHE A 83 7.35 4.83 2.52
CA PHE A 83 7.09 4.03 3.71
C PHE A 83 8.13 4.30 4.82
N SER A 84 7.65 4.46 6.05
CA SER A 84 8.47 4.58 7.26
C SER A 84 7.70 4.08 8.47
N GLY A 85 8.36 3.33 9.37
CA GLY A 85 7.75 2.89 10.63
C GLY A 85 6.49 2.00 10.49
N GLY A 86 6.27 1.39 9.32
CA GLY A 86 5.05 0.65 9.01
C GLY A 86 3.87 1.52 8.54
N TYR A 87 4.09 2.82 8.38
CA TYR A 87 3.18 3.77 7.76
C TYR A 87 3.58 4.01 6.30
N GLY A 88 2.60 4.09 5.41
CA GLY A 88 2.75 4.61 4.06
C GLY A 88 2.19 6.02 3.97
N VAL A 89 2.92 6.91 3.32
CA VAL A 89 2.50 8.27 3.00
C VAL A 89 2.19 8.33 1.51
N PHE A 90 0.92 8.58 1.20
CA PHE A 90 0.37 8.61 -0.13
C PHE A 90 -0.03 10.04 -0.48
N ILE A 91 0.19 10.45 -1.72
CA ILE A 91 -0.41 11.67 -2.26
C ILE A 91 -1.73 11.30 -2.95
N LYS A 92 -2.83 11.92 -2.54
CA LYS A 92 -4.17 11.66 -3.07
C LYS A 92 -4.64 12.73 -4.05
N GLN A 93 -4.19 13.95 -3.82
CA GLN A 93 -4.53 15.10 -4.64
C GLN A 93 -3.42 16.15 -4.49
N ALA A 94 -3.22 16.95 -5.53
CA ALA A 94 -2.44 18.18 -5.45
C ALA A 94 -3.03 19.25 -6.34
N GLU A 95 -2.84 20.50 -5.94
CA GLU A 95 -3.28 21.69 -6.63
C GLU A 95 -2.15 22.71 -6.64
N GLN A 96 -1.97 23.39 -7.77
CA GLN A 96 -0.97 24.46 -7.90
C GLN A 96 -1.55 25.86 -7.63
N TYR A 97 -2.87 26.03 -7.79
CA TYR A 97 -3.56 27.31 -7.71
C TYR A 97 -4.69 27.23 -6.66
N PRO A 98 -4.89 28.25 -5.81
CA PRO A 98 -4.19 29.54 -5.76
C PRO A 98 -2.78 29.47 -5.15
N MET A 99 -2.46 28.41 -4.43
CA MET A 99 -1.13 28.13 -3.89
C MET A 99 -0.85 26.63 -3.89
N PRO A 100 0.42 26.17 -4.03
CA PRO A 100 0.76 24.77 -4.04
C PRO A 100 0.33 24.05 -2.76
N ARG A 101 -0.57 23.07 -2.89
CA ARG A 101 -1.07 22.26 -1.78
C ARG A 101 -1.30 20.83 -2.20
N ALA A 102 -1.18 19.92 -1.25
CA ALA A 102 -1.39 18.49 -1.47
C ALA A 102 -2.23 17.90 -0.35
N LEU A 103 -3.08 16.94 -0.70
CA LEU A 103 -3.73 16.07 0.24
C LEU A 103 -2.89 14.80 0.37
N LEU A 104 -2.25 14.64 1.52
CA LEU A 104 -1.53 13.43 1.87
C LEU A 104 -2.44 12.52 2.68
N GLU A 105 -2.29 11.22 2.50
CA GLU A 105 -2.91 10.18 3.33
C GLU A 105 -1.81 9.35 3.97
N VAL A 106 -1.83 9.28 5.30
CA VAL A 106 -1.01 8.38 6.09
C VAL A 106 -1.83 7.13 6.37
N HIS A 107 -1.30 5.98 5.97
CA HIS A 107 -2.01 4.70 6.05
C HIS A 107 -1.11 3.62 6.66
N ARG A 108 -1.65 2.79 7.56
CA ARG A 108 -0.97 1.62 8.12
C ARG A 108 -1.88 0.41 8.08
N GLU A 109 -1.36 -0.70 7.58
CA GLU A 109 -2.04 -2.01 7.50
C GLU A 109 -1.15 -3.12 8.06
N PRO A 110 -1.17 -3.37 9.38
CA PRO A 110 -0.28 -4.35 10.00
C PRO A 110 -0.57 -5.78 9.54
N GLY A 111 -1.82 -6.08 9.16
CA GLY A 111 -2.23 -7.40 8.68
C GLY A 111 -1.82 -7.73 7.25
N ALA A 112 -1.43 -6.74 6.42
CA ALA A 112 -1.29 -6.92 4.98
C ALA A 112 -0.32 -8.07 4.59
N GLY A 113 0.84 -8.14 5.25
CA GLY A 113 1.82 -9.20 4.98
C GLY A 113 1.32 -10.60 5.37
N MET A 114 0.65 -10.72 6.52
CA MET A 114 0.06 -11.98 6.97
C MET A 114 -1.09 -12.42 6.07
N ALA A 115 -1.91 -11.48 5.60
CA ALA A 115 -3.00 -11.74 4.67
C ALA A 115 -2.45 -12.29 3.34
N LEU A 116 -1.38 -11.69 2.81
CA LEU A 116 -0.73 -12.16 1.59
C LEU A 116 -0.18 -13.59 1.76
N ALA A 117 0.55 -13.86 2.85
CA ALA A 117 1.07 -15.20 3.14
C ALA A 117 -0.06 -16.24 3.26
N GLY A 118 -1.14 -15.89 3.96
CA GLY A 118 -2.34 -16.72 4.07
C GLY A 118 -3.00 -17.00 2.71
N ALA A 119 -3.13 -15.98 1.86
CA ALA A 119 -3.68 -16.10 0.52
C ALA A 119 -2.84 -17.02 -0.38
N LEU A 120 -1.51 -16.92 -0.31
CA LEU A 120 -0.60 -17.80 -1.06
C LEU A 120 -0.74 -19.28 -0.62
N LEU A 121 -0.74 -19.54 0.69
CA LEU A 121 -0.93 -20.91 1.21
C LEU A 121 -2.30 -21.48 0.85
N PHE A 122 -3.34 -20.66 0.93
CA PHE A 122 -4.69 -21.06 0.57
C PHE A 122 -4.76 -21.42 -0.91
N THR A 123 -4.19 -20.58 -1.78
CA THR A 123 -4.14 -20.79 -3.23
C THR A 123 -3.40 -22.07 -3.58
N ALA A 124 -2.19 -22.25 -3.04
CA ALA A 124 -1.40 -23.48 -3.24
C ALA A 124 -2.16 -24.73 -2.74
N GLY A 125 -2.89 -24.62 -1.64
CA GLY A 125 -3.73 -25.70 -1.12
C GLY A 125 -4.84 -26.11 -2.07
N ASN A 126 -5.51 -25.13 -2.69
CA ASN A 126 -6.55 -25.39 -3.68
C ASN A 126 -5.99 -26.02 -4.96
N ILE A 127 -4.86 -25.50 -5.46
CA ILE A 127 -4.18 -26.06 -6.65
C ILE A 127 -3.84 -27.54 -6.44
N LEU A 128 -3.28 -27.90 -5.28
CA LEU A 128 -2.95 -29.29 -4.96
C LEU A 128 -4.17 -30.21 -4.97
N VAL A 129 -5.31 -29.76 -4.43
CA VAL A 129 -6.55 -30.55 -4.43
C VAL A 129 -7.07 -30.76 -5.85
N VAL A 130 -7.08 -29.71 -6.67
CA VAL A 130 -7.51 -29.82 -8.08
C VAL A 130 -6.60 -30.77 -8.84
N TRP A 131 -5.29 -30.65 -8.67
CA TRP A 131 -4.31 -31.52 -9.32
C TRP A 131 -4.46 -32.99 -8.92
N GLN A 132 -4.63 -33.27 -7.62
CA GLN A 132 -4.89 -34.63 -7.14
C GLN A 132 -6.18 -35.21 -7.72
N ARG A 133 -7.26 -34.42 -7.76
CA ARG A 133 -8.53 -34.84 -8.34
C ARG A 133 -8.44 -35.11 -9.84
N ALA A 134 -7.69 -34.29 -10.58
CA ALA A 134 -7.46 -34.50 -12.01
C ALA A 134 -6.74 -35.84 -12.24
N LYS A 135 -5.67 -36.10 -11.50
CA LYS A 135 -4.91 -37.36 -11.56
C LYS A 135 -5.77 -38.58 -11.19
N SER A 136 -6.61 -38.48 -10.15
CA SER A 136 -7.50 -39.58 -9.75
C SER A 136 -8.55 -39.90 -10.83
N LYS A 137 -9.08 -38.89 -11.53
CA LYS A 137 -10.03 -39.12 -12.65
C LYS A 137 -9.37 -39.85 -13.81
N GLU A 138 -8.15 -39.47 -14.19
CA GLU A 138 -7.38 -40.16 -15.23
C GLU A 138 -7.14 -41.63 -14.88
N SER A 139 -6.80 -41.94 -13.62
CA SER A 139 -6.61 -43.32 -13.17
C SER A 139 -7.91 -44.13 -13.09
N GLY A 140 -9.06 -43.48 -12.91
CA GLY A 140 -10.37 -44.15 -12.81
C GLY A 140 -11.00 -44.53 -14.15
N ILE A 141 -10.58 -43.90 -15.26
CA ILE A 141 -11.09 -44.19 -16.61
C ILE A 141 -10.47 -45.49 -17.20
N GLY A 142 -9.41 -46.01 -16.60
CA GLY A 142 -8.73 -47.23 -17.06
C GLY A 142 -9.28 -48.57 -16.53
N VAL A 143 -10.35 -48.58 -15.72
CA VAL A 143 -10.81 -49.80 -14.99
C VAL A 143 -12.13 -50.38 -15.56
N THR A 144 -12.71 -49.80 -16.61
CA THR A 144 -13.88 -50.38 -17.28
C THR A 144 -13.49 -51.00 -18.62
N THR A 145 -13.00 -52.24 -18.58
CA THR A 145 -12.99 -53.20 -19.70
C THR A 145 -13.37 -54.57 -19.19
#